data_AF-A0A7S2FMH1-F1
#
_entry.id   AF-A0A7S2FMH1-F1
#
_cell.length_a   1.000
_cell.length_b   1.000
_cell.length_c   1.000
_cell.angle_alpha   90.00
_cell.angle_beta   90.00
_cell.angle_gamma   90.00
#
_symmetry.space_group_name_H-M   'P 1'
#
loop_
_entity.id
_entity.type
_entity.pdbx_description
1 polymer ?
#
loop_
_entity_poly.entity_id
_entity_poly.type
_entity_poly.pdbx_seq_one_letter_code
_entity_poly.pdbx_strand_id
1 'polypeptide(L)'
;QQLREAEEKLEAANNHSAQSMDERRSEQATILRLQALIESMEESGESQAGQLEAELLAQRRECAALQREAAEQRQKIEELVRNQQECRNSAEEGRSFKLENDSLKKDLAVARQEQTKLNDVVEQCIAKLEKESQERPHLVDKRMVTQMLAAYLEQRDNPRQQQEITTKMADLLGFTTAEREQVGLVQRRKTLMEQQDETAGLSDLSDRFVDFLFEESEGA
;
A
#
# COMPACT_ATOMS: atom_id res chain seq x y z
N GLN A 1 -104.18 41.03 -92.02
CA GLN A 1 -103.65 39.67 -91.73
C GLN A 1 -102.14 39.71 -91.55
N GLN A 2 -101.36 40.23 -92.52
CA GLN A 2 -99.90 40.31 -92.41
C GLN A 2 -99.36 41.11 -91.21
N LEU A 3 -100.06 42.16 -90.75
CA LEU A 3 -99.66 42.92 -89.56
C LEU A 3 -99.82 42.13 -88.24
N ARG A 4 -100.89 41.33 -88.10
CA ARG A 4 -101.08 40.48 -86.91
C ARG A 4 -100.07 39.34 -86.85
N GLU A 5 -99.75 38.73 -87.98
CA GLU A 5 -98.71 37.69 -88.05
C GLU A 5 -97.31 38.27 -87.75
N ALA A 6 -97.05 39.54 -88.10
CA ALA A 6 -95.82 40.23 -87.75
C ALA A 6 -95.76 40.59 -86.26
N GLU A 7 -96.88 41.02 -85.66
CA GLU A 7 -97.01 41.29 -84.22
C GLU A 7 -96.83 40.01 -83.39
N GLU A 8 -97.47 38.91 -83.75
CA GLU A 8 -97.31 37.61 -83.09
C GLU A 8 -95.87 37.08 -83.18
N LYS A 9 -95.20 37.26 -84.33
CA LYS A 9 -93.78 36.90 -84.50
C LYS A 9 -92.86 37.79 -83.68
N LEU A 10 -93.17 39.08 -83.57
CA LEU A 10 -92.40 40.02 -82.76
C LEU A 10 -92.57 39.73 -81.27
N GLU A 11 -93.78 39.40 -80.82
CA GLU A 11 -94.08 39.00 -79.44
C GLU A 11 -93.42 37.66 -79.09
N ALA A 12 -93.45 36.68 -79.99
CA ALA A 12 -92.73 35.42 -79.82
C ALA A 12 -91.21 35.62 -79.75
N ALA A 13 -90.65 36.49 -80.59
CA ALA A 13 -89.22 36.83 -80.57
C ALA A 13 -88.84 37.58 -79.27
N ASN A 14 -89.71 38.46 -78.77
CA ASN A 14 -89.48 39.21 -77.54
C ASN A 14 -89.56 38.29 -76.31
N ASN A 15 -90.53 37.37 -76.29
CA ASN A 15 -90.65 36.34 -75.25
C ASN A 15 -89.45 35.38 -75.27
N HIS A 16 -88.99 34.96 -76.45
CA HIS A 16 -87.80 34.13 -76.58
C HIS A 16 -86.53 34.88 -76.13
N SER A 17 -86.41 36.17 -76.47
CA SER A 17 -85.31 37.01 -75.99
C SER A 17 -85.34 37.20 -74.47
N ALA A 18 -86.53 37.36 -73.88
CA ALA A 18 -86.68 37.47 -72.43
C ALA A 18 -86.28 36.16 -71.72
N GLN A 19 -86.74 35.01 -72.24
CA GLN A 19 -86.35 33.69 -71.73
C GLN A 19 -84.84 33.46 -71.81
N SER A 20 -84.21 33.76 -72.95
CA SER A 20 -82.75 33.61 -73.10
C SER A 20 -81.97 34.55 -72.18
N MET A 21 -82.48 35.76 -71.91
CA MET A 21 -81.86 36.69 -70.96
C MET A 21 -81.99 36.22 -69.51
N ASP A 22 -83.12 35.61 -69.13
CA ASP A 22 -83.31 35.04 -67.80
C ASP A 22 -82.47 33.76 -67.61
N GLU A 23 -82.36 32.90 -68.63
CA GLU A 23 -81.46 31.75 -68.64
C GLU A 23 -80.01 32.19 -68.45
N ARG A 24 -79.54 33.18 -69.22
CA ARG A 24 -78.18 33.75 -69.06
C ARG A 24 -77.94 34.34 -67.68
N ARG A 25 -78.94 35.00 -67.08
CA ARG A 25 -78.83 35.52 -65.72
C ARG A 25 -78.72 34.40 -64.68
N SER A 26 -79.51 33.34 -64.84
CA SER A 26 -79.46 32.15 -63.97
C SER A 26 -78.12 31.42 -64.08
N GLU A 27 -77.61 31.24 -65.30
CA GLU A 27 -76.29 30.67 -65.55
C GLU A 27 -75.19 31.54 -64.95
N GLN A 28 -75.24 32.85 -65.14
CA GLN A 28 -74.27 33.78 -64.57
C GLN A 28 -74.28 33.78 -63.04
N ALA A 29 -75.46 33.70 -62.41
CA ALA A 29 -75.58 33.54 -60.97
C ALA A 29 -74.99 32.20 -60.49
N THR A 30 -75.15 31.13 -61.25
CA THR A 30 -74.58 29.82 -60.95
C THR A 30 -73.05 29.84 -61.08
N ILE A 31 -72.52 30.47 -62.12
CA ILE A 31 -71.08 30.64 -62.33
C ILE A 31 -70.46 31.41 -61.17
N LEU A 32 -71.05 32.55 -60.76
CA LEU A 32 -70.57 33.33 -59.63
C LEU A 32 -70.57 32.52 -58.32
N ARG A 33 -71.61 31.71 -58.10
CA ARG A 33 -71.70 30.84 -56.92
C ARG A 33 -70.62 29.75 -56.93
N LEU A 34 -70.35 29.15 -58.09
CA LEU A 34 -69.30 28.15 -58.24
C LEU A 34 -67.91 28.77 -58.08
N GLN A 35 -67.67 29.97 -58.60
CA GLN A 35 -66.44 30.73 -58.41
C GLN A 35 -66.18 31.01 -56.93
N ALA A 36 -67.18 31.54 -56.21
CA ALA A 36 -67.07 31.76 -54.77
C ALA A 36 -66.81 30.47 -53.98
N LEU A 37 -67.40 29.34 -54.41
CA LEU A 37 -67.17 28.05 -53.77
C LEU A 37 -65.73 27.55 -54.03
N ILE A 38 -65.21 27.71 -55.25
CA ILE A 38 -63.82 27.38 -55.59
C ILE A 38 -62.86 28.22 -54.75
N GLU A 39 -63.05 29.55 -54.70
CA GLU A 39 -62.22 30.45 -53.89
C GLU A 39 -62.23 30.04 -52.41
N SER A 40 -63.42 29.74 -51.85
CA SER A 40 -63.51 29.28 -50.44
C SER A 40 -62.84 27.92 -50.20
N MET A 41 -62.85 27.03 -51.19
CA MET A 41 -62.17 25.74 -51.11
C MET A 41 -60.66 25.89 -51.22
N GLU A 42 -60.18 26.80 -52.08
CA GLU A 42 -58.76 27.14 -52.22
C GLU A 42 -58.24 27.75 -50.92
N GLU A 43 -58.91 28.76 -50.36
CA GLU A 43 -58.54 29.37 -49.07
C GLU A 43 -58.55 28.35 -47.92
N SER A 44 -59.59 27.50 -47.85
CA SER A 44 -59.64 26.43 -46.84
C SER A 44 -58.54 25.39 -47.05
N GLY A 45 -58.21 25.07 -48.30
CA GLY A 45 -57.16 24.12 -48.65
C GLY A 45 -55.77 24.64 -48.28
N GLU A 46 -55.48 25.90 -48.59
CA GLU A 46 -54.23 26.56 -48.20
C GLU A 46 -54.09 26.65 -46.68
N SER A 47 -55.16 27.01 -45.97
CA SER A 47 -55.15 27.04 -44.50
C SER A 47 -54.89 25.66 -43.90
N GLN A 48 -55.51 24.60 -44.43
CA GLN A 48 -55.30 23.23 -43.95
C GLN A 48 -53.90 22.72 -44.27
N ALA A 49 -53.39 23.01 -45.47
CA ALA A 49 -52.02 22.66 -45.87
C ALA A 49 -51.00 23.33 -44.94
N GLY A 50 -51.16 24.62 -44.64
CA GLY A 50 -50.29 25.33 -43.70
C GLY A 50 -50.32 24.77 -42.28
N GLN A 51 -51.50 24.34 -41.78
CA GLN A 51 -51.62 23.69 -40.48
C GLN A 51 -50.89 22.35 -40.44
N LEU A 52 -51.10 21.50 -41.45
CA LEU A 52 -50.44 20.20 -41.56
C LEU A 52 -48.92 20.34 -41.69
N GLU A 53 -48.44 21.33 -42.44
CA GLU A 53 -47.00 21.63 -42.53
C GLU A 53 -46.41 22.06 -41.18
N ALA A 54 -47.14 22.89 -40.42
CA ALA A 54 -46.72 23.32 -39.09
C ALA A 54 -46.66 22.14 -38.09
N GLU A 55 -47.67 21.26 -38.10
CA GLU A 55 -47.71 20.06 -37.26
C GLU A 55 -46.59 19.08 -37.62
N LEU A 56 -46.36 18.84 -38.91
CA LEU A 56 -45.30 17.97 -39.39
C LEU A 56 -43.92 18.50 -38.98
N LEU A 57 -43.72 19.82 -39.06
CA LEU A 57 -42.48 20.46 -38.62
C LEU A 57 -42.30 20.35 -37.10
N ALA A 58 -43.37 20.51 -36.32
CA ALA A 58 -43.35 20.32 -34.87
C ALA A 58 -42.99 18.87 -34.48
N GLN A 59 -43.65 17.88 -35.11
CA GLN A 59 -43.35 16.45 -34.89
C GLN A 59 -41.91 16.11 -35.29
N ARG A 60 -41.39 16.66 -36.39
CA ARG A 60 -39.99 16.46 -36.78
C ARG A 60 -39.02 16.99 -35.73
N ARG A 61 -39.31 18.15 -35.13
CA ARG A 61 -38.49 18.71 -34.05
C ARG A 61 -38.54 17.84 -32.80
N GLU A 62 -39.73 17.35 -32.44
CA GLU A 62 -39.91 16.45 -31.30
C GLU A 62 -39.17 15.13 -31.50
N CYS A 63 -39.32 14.48 -32.65
CA CYS A 63 -38.57 13.28 -33.01
C CYS A 63 -37.05 13.50 -32.95
N ALA A 64 -36.56 14.63 -33.45
CA ALA A 64 -35.14 14.96 -33.38
C ALA A 64 -34.66 15.18 -31.93
N ALA A 65 -35.48 15.79 -31.08
CA ALA A 65 -35.17 15.96 -29.66
C ALA A 65 -35.14 14.61 -28.93
N LEU A 66 -36.14 13.76 -29.12
CA LEU A 66 -36.21 12.42 -28.53
C LEU A 66 -35.05 11.52 -29.00
N GLN A 67 -34.63 11.65 -30.26
CA GLN A 67 -33.46 10.91 -30.76
C GLN A 67 -32.16 11.34 -30.07
N ARG A 68 -31.98 12.64 -29.81
CA ARG A 68 -30.82 13.14 -29.06
C ARG A 68 -30.84 12.65 -27.62
N GLU A 69 -31.98 12.75 -26.95
CA GLU A 69 -32.14 12.25 -25.59
C GLU A 69 -31.86 10.75 -25.51
N ALA A 70 -32.38 9.95 -26.45
CA ALA A 70 -32.10 8.52 -26.52
C ALA A 70 -30.60 8.23 -26.73
N ALA A 71 -29.90 9.04 -27.54
CA ALA A 71 -28.45 8.90 -27.72
C ALA A 71 -27.68 9.25 -26.45
N GLU A 72 -28.04 10.34 -25.76
CA GLU A 72 -27.42 10.74 -24.49
C GLU A 72 -27.64 9.68 -23.40
N GLN A 73 -28.83 9.10 -23.31
CA GLN A 73 -29.13 8.04 -22.36
C GLN A 73 -28.33 6.76 -22.66
N ARG A 74 -28.17 6.40 -23.94
CA ARG A 74 -27.30 5.28 -24.34
C ARG A 74 -25.86 5.50 -23.91
N GLN A 75 -25.32 6.70 -24.14
CA GLN A 75 -23.96 7.03 -23.70
C GLN A 75 -23.82 6.92 -22.18
N LYS A 76 -24.78 7.45 -21.40
CA LYS A 76 -24.77 7.32 -19.93
C LYS A 76 -24.81 5.87 -19.46
N ILE A 77 -25.60 5.02 -20.14
CA ILE A 77 -25.66 3.59 -19.84
C ILE A 77 -24.30 2.92 -20.11
N GLU A 78 -23.65 3.23 -21.24
CA GLU A 78 -22.33 2.71 -21.56
C GLU A 78 -21.27 3.12 -20.54
N GLU A 79 -21.29 4.38 -20.10
CA GLU A 79 -20.42 4.90 -19.04
C GLU A 79 -20.67 4.19 -17.70
N LEU A 80 -21.93 3.98 -17.32
CA LEU A 80 -22.28 3.25 -16.09
C LEU A 80 -21.84 1.79 -16.12
N VAL A 81 -21.99 1.12 -17.27
CA VAL A 81 -21.52 -0.27 -17.45
C VAL A 81 -19.99 -0.33 -17.32
N ARG A 82 -19.27 0.62 -17.93
CA ARG A 82 -17.82 0.71 -17.80
C ARG A 82 -17.39 0.92 -16.35
N ASN A 83 -17.99 1.89 -15.66
CA ASN A 83 -17.69 2.18 -14.26
C ASN A 83 -18.00 0.98 -13.35
N GLN A 84 -19.10 0.26 -13.63
CA GLN A 84 -19.44 -0.96 -12.90
C GLN A 84 -18.36 -2.03 -13.09
N GLN A 85 -17.85 -2.20 -14.31
CA GLN A 85 -16.79 -3.17 -14.59
C GLN A 85 -15.48 -2.78 -13.89
N GLU A 86 -15.10 -1.51 -13.93
CA GLU A 86 -13.92 -0.99 -13.22
C GLU A 86 -14.05 -1.24 -11.71
N CYS A 87 -15.21 -0.95 -11.11
CA CYS A 87 -15.47 -1.22 -9.69
C CYS A 87 -15.40 -2.72 -9.35
N ARG A 88 -15.88 -3.60 -10.23
CA ARG A 88 -15.79 -5.06 -10.05
C ARG A 88 -14.33 -5.53 -10.08
N ASN A 89 -13.56 -5.05 -11.05
CA ASN A 89 -12.14 -5.37 -11.17
C ASN A 89 -11.38 -4.90 -9.91
N SER A 90 -11.59 -3.66 -9.46
CA SER A 90 -10.97 -3.15 -8.23
C SER A 90 -11.38 -3.93 -6.98
N ALA A 91 -12.62 -4.41 -6.90
CA ALA A 91 -13.07 -5.26 -5.79
C ALA A 91 -12.44 -6.66 -5.82
N GLU A 92 -12.17 -7.21 -7.01
CA GLU A 92 -11.43 -8.47 -7.18
C GLU A 92 -9.95 -8.32 -6.79
N GLU A 93 -9.29 -7.26 -7.27
CA GLU A 93 -7.93 -6.91 -6.88
C GLU A 93 -7.81 -6.69 -5.37
N GLY A 94 -8.74 -5.95 -4.76
CA GLY A 94 -8.77 -5.74 -3.32
C GLY A 94 -8.92 -7.04 -2.51
N ARG A 95 -9.70 -8.00 -3.02
CA ARG A 95 -9.79 -9.34 -2.41
C ARG A 95 -8.49 -10.13 -2.56
N SER A 96 -7.84 -10.05 -3.73
CA SER A 96 -6.54 -10.67 -3.98
C SER A 96 -5.47 -10.13 -3.03
N PHE A 97 -5.33 -8.80 -2.92
CA PHE A 97 -4.38 -8.17 -2.01
C PHE A 97 -4.64 -8.51 -0.54
N LYS A 98 -5.90 -8.66 -0.14
CA LYS A 98 -6.24 -9.09 1.22
C LYS A 98 -5.73 -10.50 1.50
N LEU A 99 -5.93 -11.44 0.56
CA LEU A 99 -5.44 -12.82 0.69
C LEU A 99 -3.90 -12.86 0.75
N GLU A 100 -3.23 -12.09 -0.11
CA GLU A 100 -1.77 -11.98 -0.11
C GLU A 100 -1.25 -11.39 1.21
N ASN A 101 -1.90 -10.34 1.72
CA ASN A 101 -1.55 -9.74 3.01
C ASN A 101 -1.71 -10.73 4.18
N ASP A 102 -2.79 -11.51 4.18
CA ASP A 102 -3.02 -12.54 5.18
C ASP A 102 -2.00 -13.68 5.09
N SER A 103 -1.54 -14.03 3.88
CA SER A 103 -0.42 -14.97 3.68
C SER A 103 0.88 -14.43 4.25
N LEU A 104 1.26 -13.20 3.86
CA LEU A 104 2.48 -12.55 4.34
C LEU A 104 2.51 -12.40 5.87
N LYS A 105 1.36 -12.13 6.50
CA LYS A 105 1.25 -12.10 7.96
C LYS A 105 1.54 -13.46 8.60
N LYS A 106 1.08 -14.55 7.99
CA LYS A 106 1.38 -15.91 8.47
C LYS A 106 2.86 -16.22 8.32
N ASP A 107 3.44 -15.93 7.15
CA ASP A 107 4.85 -16.16 6.88
C ASP A 107 5.75 -15.37 7.84
N LEU A 108 5.39 -14.12 8.12
CA LEU A 108 6.07 -13.27 9.08
C LEU A 108 5.95 -13.83 10.51
N ALA A 109 4.79 -14.37 10.89
CA ALA A 109 4.62 -15.01 12.20
C ALA A 109 5.49 -16.27 12.34
N VAL A 110 5.57 -17.10 11.30
CA VAL A 110 6.44 -18.28 11.25
C VAL A 110 7.90 -17.86 11.36
N ALA A 111 8.35 -16.90 10.54
CA ALA A 111 9.72 -16.41 10.56
C ALA A 111 10.11 -15.85 11.94
N ARG A 112 9.21 -15.11 12.61
CA ARG A 112 9.43 -14.64 13.98
C ARG A 112 9.57 -15.80 14.98
N GLN A 113 8.75 -16.83 14.85
CA GLN A 113 8.83 -18.01 15.71
C GLN A 113 10.14 -18.78 15.50
N GLU A 114 10.60 -18.89 14.25
CA GLU A 114 11.89 -19.51 13.94
C GLU A 114 13.05 -18.68 14.48
N GLN A 115 12.98 -17.35 14.36
CA GLN A 115 13.96 -16.44 14.92
C GLN A 115 14.07 -16.59 16.44
N THR A 116 12.95 -16.66 17.17
CA THR A 116 12.98 -16.88 18.62
C THR A 116 13.59 -18.22 18.98
N LYS A 117 13.21 -19.30 18.27
CA LYS A 117 13.80 -20.63 18.51
C LYS A 117 15.30 -20.66 18.24
N LEU A 118 15.75 -19.97 17.19
CA LEU A 118 17.16 -19.90 16.84
C LEU A 118 17.94 -19.11 17.90
N ASN A 119 17.39 -17.99 18.38
CA ASN A 119 17.99 -17.23 19.48
C ASN A 119 18.13 -18.10 20.74
N ASP A 120 17.10 -18.84 21.13
CA ASP A 120 17.17 -19.74 22.29
C ASP A 120 18.29 -20.78 22.14
N VAL A 121 18.46 -21.35 20.94
CA VAL A 121 19.54 -22.31 20.65
C VAL A 121 20.91 -21.64 20.72
N VAL A 122 21.05 -20.42 20.17
CA VAL A 122 22.30 -19.66 20.22
C VAL A 122 22.67 -19.31 21.67
N GLU A 123 21.72 -18.85 22.48
CA GLU A 123 21.93 -18.56 23.90
C GLU A 123 22.37 -19.81 24.67
N GLN A 124 21.74 -20.96 24.42
CA GLN A 124 22.18 -22.23 25.02
C GLN A 124 23.59 -22.64 24.60
N CYS A 125 23.96 -22.43 23.34
CA CYS A 125 25.32 -22.71 22.86
C CYS A 125 26.35 -21.78 23.51
N ILE A 126 26.03 -20.50 23.65
CA ILE A 126 26.89 -19.53 24.35
C ILE A 126 27.06 -19.96 25.82
N ALA A 127 25.97 -20.25 26.53
CA ALA A 127 26.04 -20.68 27.93
C ALA A 127 26.86 -21.97 28.11
N LYS A 128 26.77 -22.93 27.17
CA LYS A 128 27.61 -24.13 27.17
C LYS A 128 29.09 -23.80 26.96
N LEU A 129 29.40 -22.94 25.98
CA LEU A 129 30.77 -22.51 25.70
C LEU A 129 31.38 -21.73 26.88
N GLU A 130 30.61 -20.86 27.52
CA GLU A 130 31.04 -20.15 28.73
C GLU A 130 31.36 -21.11 29.86
N LYS A 131 30.49 -22.10 30.10
CA LYS A 131 30.74 -23.14 31.11
C LYS A 131 31.98 -23.97 30.79
N GLU A 132 32.13 -24.44 29.55
CA GLU A 132 33.32 -25.17 29.11
C GLU A 132 34.59 -24.31 29.24
N SER A 133 34.52 -23.03 28.91
CA SER A 133 35.63 -22.08 29.07
C SER A 133 35.99 -21.84 30.53
N GLN A 134 35.03 -21.87 31.45
CA GLN A 134 35.27 -21.77 32.90
C GLN A 134 35.85 -23.07 33.48
N GLU A 135 35.46 -24.23 32.95
CA GLU A 135 35.94 -25.54 33.43
C GLU A 135 37.32 -25.91 32.86
N ARG A 136 37.67 -25.43 31.66
CA ARG A 136 38.91 -25.76 30.96
C ARG A 136 40.21 -25.47 31.74
N PRO A 137 40.34 -24.36 32.50
CA PRO A 137 41.50 -24.12 33.36
C PRO A 137 41.64 -25.12 34.52
N HIS A 138 40.55 -25.78 34.92
CA HIS A 138 40.51 -26.75 36.03
C HIS A 138 40.57 -28.21 35.56
N LEU A 139 40.58 -28.43 34.24
CA LEU A 139 40.69 -29.75 33.62
C LEU A 139 42.16 -30.18 33.59
N VAL A 140 42.54 -30.98 34.59
CA VAL A 140 43.89 -31.54 34.70
C VAL A 140 43.83 -33.04 34.37
N ASP A 141 44.80 -33.53 33.57
CA ASP A 141 44.88 -34.95 33.25
C ASP A 141 45.16 -35.78 34.51
N LYS A 142 44.16 -36.56 34.93
CA LYS A 142 44.23 -37.47 36.07
C LYS A 142 45.41 -38.43 35.97
N ARG A 143 45.77 -38.91 34.77
CA ARG A 143 46.89 -39.83 34.58
C ARG A 143 48.20 -39.15 34.90
N MET A 144 48.39 -37.91 34.44
CA MET A 144 49.60 -37.15 34.70
C MET A 144 49.75 -36.85 36.19
N VAL A 145 48.69 -36.41 36.87
CA VAL A 145 48.72 -36.18 38.32
C VAL A 145 49.03 -37.48 39.08
N THR A 146 48.44 -38.60 38.68
CA THR A 146 48.69 -39.92 39.31
C THR A 146 50.14 -40.36 39.13
N GLN A 147 50.73 -40.16 37.95
CA GLN A 147 52.13 -40.46 37.67
C GLN A 147 53.08 -39.58 38.49
N MET A 148 52.79 -38.29 38.60
CA MET A 148 53.60 -37.39 39.44
C MET A 148 53.50 -37.74 40.92
N LEU A 149 52.32 -38.14 41.40
CA LEU A 149 52.14 -38.61 42.78
C LEU A 149 52.88 -39.92 43.03
N ALA A 150 52.87 -40.86 42.08
CA ALA A 150 53.64 -42.09 42.17
C ALA A 150 55.15 -41.79 42.24
N ALA A 151 55.66 -40.94 41.34
CA ALA A 151 57.05 -40.50 41.34
C ALA A 151 57.44 -39.79 42.65
N TYR A 152 56.54 -38.98 43.22
CA TYR A 152 56.75 -38.35 44.52
C TYR A 152 56.91 -39.39 45.65
N LEU A 153 56.07 -40.43 45.66
CA LEU A 153 56.12 -41.50 46.66
C LEU A 153 57.34 -42.41 46.52
N GLU A 154 57.87 -42.57 45.31
CA GLU A 154 59.10 -43.34 45.05
C GLU A 154 60.36 -42.62 45.54
N GLN A 155 60.35 -41.28 45.59
CA GLN A 155 61.50 -40.45 45.99
C GLN A 155 61.62 -40.23 47.51
N ARG A 156 61.15 -41.18 48.33
CA ARG A 156 61.11 -41.06 49.81
C ARG A 156 62.41 -40.65 50.48
N ASP A 157 63.55 -41.07 49.91
CA ASP A 157 64.87 -40.82 50.48
C ASP A 157 65.54 -39.55 49.91
N ASN A 158 64.89 -38.85 48.96
CA ASN A 158 65.43 -37.65 48.32
C ASN A 158 64.45 -36.45 48.44
N PRO A 159 64.54 -35.68 49.54
CA PRO A 159 63.58 -34.59 49.80
C PRO A 159 63.66 -33.45 48.79
N ARG A 160 64.83 -33.21 48.17
CA ARG A 160 64.98 -32.18 47.12
C ARG A 160 64.16 -32.54 45.88
N GLN A 161 64.23 -33.79 45.46
CA GLN A 161 63.53 -34.28 44.28
C GLN A 161 62.02 -34.38 44.53
N GLN A 162 61.60 -34.73 45.75
CA GLN A 162 60.20 -34.62 46.16
C GLN A 162 59.68 -33.19 46.06
N GLN A 163 60.42 -32.20 46.56
CA GLN A 163 60.02 -30.79 46.50
C GLN A 163 59.89 -30.28 45.05
N GLU A 164 60.78 -30.69 44.16
CA GLU A 164 60.68 -30.40 42.72
C GLU A 164 59.43 -31.01 42.07
N ILE A 165 59.12 -32.27 42.39
CA ILE A 165 57.92 -32.95 41.89
C ILE A 165 56.66 -32.24 42.42
N THR A 166 56.60 -31.90 43.70
CA THR A 166 55.48 -31.17 44.30
C THR A 166 55.31 -29.78 43.68
N THR A 167 56.41 -29.08 43.38
CA THR A 167 56.36 -27.78 42.69
C THR A 167 55.75 -27.92 41.31
N LYS A 168 56.22 -28.91 40.52
CA LYS A 168 55.67 -29.18 39.20
C LYS A 168 54.20 -29.63 39.25
N MET A 169 53.79 -30.39 40.27
CA MET A 169 52.39 -30.75 40.47
C MET A 169 51.53 -29.52 40.78
N ALA A 170 52.03 -28.59 41.59
CA ALA A 170 51.34 -27.34 41.90
C ALA A 170 51.24 -26.41 40.69
N ASP A 171 52.26 -26.37 39.83
CA ASP A 171 52.20 -25.67 38.53
C ASP A 171 51.13 -26.30 37.63
N LEU A 172 51.10 -27.63 37.55
CA LEU A 172 50.17 -28.37 36.71
C LEU A 172 48.71 -28.25 37.18
N LEU A 173 48.49 -28.28 38.50
CA LEU A 173 47.17 -28.13 39.11
C LEU A 173 46.71 -26.65 39.15
N GLY A 174 47.56 -25.71 38.74
CA GLY A 174 47.23 -24.28 38.73
C GLY A 174 47.13 -23.67 40.14
N PHE A 175 47.87 -24.19 41.12
CA PHE A 175 47.81 -23.69 42.49
C PHE A 175 48.17 -22.21 42.55
N THR A 176 47.27 -21.45 43.17
CA THR A 176 47.48 -20.06 43.56
C THR A 176 48.64 -19.93 44.55
N THR A 177 49.17 -18.73 44.72
CA THR A 177 50.24 -18.46 45.70
C THR A 177 49.84 -18.84 47.13
N ALA A 178 48.57 -18.61 47.50
CA ALA A 178 48.03 -19.01 48.80
C ALA A 178 47.99 -20.53 48.99
N GLU A 179 47.58 -21.30 47.97
CA GLU A 179 47.57 -22.76 48.02
C GLU A 179 49.00 -23.33 48.10
N ARG A 180 49.96 -22.71 47.39
CA ARG A 180 51.38 -23.08 47.47
C ARG A 180 52.00 -22.82 48.85
N GLU A 181 51.55 -21.79 49.57
CA GLU A 181 51.95 -21.56 50.97
C GLU A 181 51.43 -22.68 51.88
N GLN A 182 50.18 -23.11 51.70
CA GLN A 182 49.57 -24.18 52.53
C GLN A 182 50.27 -25.53 52.36
N VAL A 183 50.73 -25.86 51.15
CA VAL A 183 51.48 -27.10 50.88
C VAL A 183 52.99 -26.97 51.15
N GLY A 184 53.45 -25.84 51.69
CA GLY A 184 54.85 -25.64 52.09
C GLY A 184 55.83 -25.45 50.93
N LEU A 185 55.34 -25.17 49.72
CA LEU A 185 56.17 -24.89 48.54
C LEU A 185 56.75 -23.49 48.56
N VAL A 186 56.00 -22.54 49.11
CA VAL A 186 56.50 -21.18 49.38
C VAL A 186 56.90 -21.12 50.85
N GLN A 187 58.19 -21.18 51.10
CA GLN A 187 58.70 -20.76 52.40
C GLN A 187 58.57 -19.24 52.44
N ARG A 188 57.70 -18.70 53.29
CA ARG A 188 57.89 -17.35 53.79
C ARG A 188 59.28 -17.33 54.39
N ARG A 189 60.26 -16.80 53.67
CA ARG A 189 61.40 -16.17 54.32
C ARG A 189 60.76 -15.15 55.25
N LYS A 190 60.68 -15.48 56.53
CA LYS A 190 60.62 -14.47 57.59
C LYS A 190 61.97 -13.74 57.54
N THR A 191 62.18 -12.95 56.48
CA THR A 191 63.08 -11.82 56.57
C THR A 191 62.44 -10.90 57.58
N LEU A 192 63.15 -10.76 58.69
CA LEU A 192 62.89 -9.93 59.85
C LEU A 192 63.01 -8.42 59.49
N MET A 193 62.48 -8.00 58.32
CA MET A 193 62.59 -6.66 57.76
C MET A 193 61.36 -6.27 56.93
N GLU A 194 60.17 -6.38 57.51
CA GLU A 194 59.00 -5.61 57.07
C GLU A 194 58.27 -5.09 58.32
N GLN A 195 59.03 -4.35 59.13
CA GLN A 195 58.54 -3.24 59.93
C GLN A 195 59.27 -2.00 59.42
N GLN A 196 58.89 -1.54 58.24
CA GLN A 196 59.08 -0.16 57.84
C GLN A 196 57.97 0.16 56.87
N ASP A 197 56.93 0.76 57.45
CA ASP A 197 55.99 1.67 56.82
C ASP A 197 56.63 2.39 55.63
N GLU A 198 56.02 2.20 54.47
CA GLU A 198 55.16 3.20 53.81
C GLU A 198 55.95 4.04 52.80
N THR A 199 55.71 3.75 51.52
CA THR A 199 55.00 4.62 50.55
C THR A 199 54.96 6.16 50.75
N ALA A 200 55.87 6.78 51.50
CA ALA A 200 55.95 8.23 51.70
C ALA A 200 56.98 8.94 50.79
N GLY A 201 57.83 8.18 50.08
CA GLY A 201 58.89 8.77 49.25
C GLY A 201 58.54 8.96 47.77
N LEU A 202 57.56 8.21 47.24
CA LEU A 202 57.21 8.26 45.82
C LEU A 202 56.00 9.17 45.53
N SER A 203 55.08 9.33 46.49
CA SER A 203 53.97 10.29 46.38
C SER A 203 54.46 11.74 46.40
N ASP A 204 55.45 12.06 47.24
CA ASP A 204 56.04 13.41 47.36
C ASP A 204 56.83 13.82 46.10
N LEU A 205 57.34 12.85 45.32
CA LEU A 205 57.98 13.08 44.02
C LEU A 205 56.96 13.29 42.90
N SER A 206 55.84 12.55 42.91
CA SER A 206 54.75 12.75 41.96
C SER A 206 54.01 14.06 42.20
N ASP A 207 53.78 14.46 43.45
CA ASP A 207 53.08 15.70 43.79
C ASP A 207 53.93 16.93 43.41
N ARG A 208 55.24 16.89 43.64
CA ARG A 208 56.16 17.95 43.18
C ARG A 208 56.26 18.06 41.65
N PHE A 209 56.08 16.96 40.93
CA PHE A 209 56.09 16.97 39.46
C PHE A 209 54.79 17.54 38.89
N VAL A 210 53.67 17.30 39.58
CA VAL A 210 52.36 17.86 39.23
C VAL A 210 52.33 19.37 39.54
N ASP A 211 52.85 19.79 40.69
CA ASP A 211 52.97 21.21 41.05
C ASP A 211 53.86 21.99 40.07
N PHE A 212 54.98 21.40 39.62
CA PHE A 212 55.83 21.98 38.58
C PHE A 212 55.10 22.16 37.23
N LEU A 213 54.29 21.17 36.83
CA LEU A 213 53.49 21.26 35.60
C LEU A 213 52.37 22.30 35.68
N PHE A 214 51.79 22.50 36.87
CA PHE A 214 50.79 23.55 37.07
C PHE A 214 51.41 24.95 37.09
N GLU A 215 52.56 25.15 37.75
CA GLU A 215 53.30 26.42 37.72
C GLU A 215 53.75 26.82 36.31
N GLU A 216 54.13 25.87 35.45
CA GLU A 216 54.51 26.16 34.06
C GLU A 216 53.29 26.51 33.18
N SER A 217 52.09 26.04 33.55
CA SER A 217 50.84 26.30 32.80
C SER A 217 50.10 27.59 33.20
N GLU A 218 50.31 28.09 34.43
CA GLU A 218 49.76 29.36 34.89
C GLU A 218 50.74 30.54 34.71
N GLY A 219 51.97 30.26 34.28
CA GLY A 219 53.05 31.23 34.06
C GLY A 219 53.29 31.70 32.61
N ALA A 220 52.41 31.36 31.65
CA ALA A 220 52.52 31.75 30.23
C ALA A 220 51.33 32.56 29.73
#